data_AF-A0A2S8S2Q0-F1
#
_entry.id   AF-A0A2S8S2Q0-F1
#
_cell.length_a   1.000
_cell.length_b   1.000
_cell.length_c   1.000
_cell.angle_alpha   90.00
_cell.angle_beta   90.00
_cell.angle_gamma   90.00
#
_symmetry.space_group_name_H-M   'P 1'
#
loop_
_entity.id
_entity.type
_entity.pdbx_description
1 polymer ?
#
loop_
_entity_poly.entity_id
_entity_poly.type
_entity_poly.pdbx_seq_one_letter_code
_entity_poly.pdbx_strand_id
1 'polypeptide(L)' 'MNGGTISCLGSVLNYDHKVLIEKDGALTVGLGVDDDSRIDDFHRENITGLVITPDGRFVVYNVRFGLEFVRPTP' A
#
# COMPACT_ATOMS: atom_id res chain seq x y z
N MET A 1 -0.14 18.34 4.33
CA MET A 1 -0.06 17.34 5.44
C MET A 1 1.08 16.40 5.10
N ASN A 2 2.27 16.68 5.64
CA ASN A 2 3.50 15.96 5.29
C ASN A 2 3.71 14.78 6.24
N GLY A 3 3.98 13.60 5.69
CA GLY A 3 4.59 12.48 6.40
C GLY A 3 3.64 11.66 7.27
N GLY A 4 2.92 10.73 6.65
CA GLY A 4 2.32 9.61 7.39
C GLY A 4 3.19 8.38 7.19
N THR A 5 3.67 7.75 8.26
CA THR A 5 4.42 6.50 8.16
C THR A 5 3.46 5.36 7.85
N ILE A 6 3.78 4.55 6.84
CA ILE A 6 3.06 3.32 6.55
C ILE A 6 3.95 2.16 6.98
N SER A 7 3.42 1.28 7.82
CA SER A 7 4.09 0.05 8.23
C SER A 7 3.25 -1.16 7.81
N CYS A 8 3.93 -2.23 7.41
CA CYS A 8 3.32 -3.50 7.05
C CYS A 8 4.19 -4.64 7.61
N LEU A 9 3.57 -5.63 8.24
CA LEU A 9 4.25 -6.80 8.81
C LEU A 9 5.44 -6.46 9.75
N GLY A 10 5.34 -5.35 10.48
CA GLY A 10 6.39 -4.89 11.41
C GLY A 10 7.51 -4.08 10.75
N SER A 11 7.51 -3.92 9.43
CA SER A 11 8.47 -3.09 8.69
C SER A 11 7.85 -1.76 8.26
N VAL A 12 8.61 -0.68 8.42
CA VAL A 12 8.25 0.64 7.86
C VAL A 12 8.59 0.63 6.38
N LEU A 13 7.63 1.03 5.55
CA LEU A 13 7.82 1.07 4.11
C LEU A 13 8.66 2.28 3.71
N ASN A 14 9.63 2.05 2.82
CA ASN A 14 10.49 3.11 2.29
C ASN A 14 9.99 3.55 0.92
N TYR A 15 9.28 4.68 0.87
CA TYR A 15 8.68 5.24 -0.35
C TYR A 15 8.93 6.75 -0.40
N ASP A 16 8.99 7.31 -1.60
CA ASP A 16 9.24 8.74 -1.80
C ASP A 16 7.91 9.51 -1.87
N HIS A 17 6.91 8.91 -2.52
CA HIS A 17 5.58 9.50 -2.66
C HIS A 17 4.45 8.48 -2.51
N LYS A 18 3.26 9.02 -2.24
CA LYS A 18 2.01 8.25 -2.25
C LYS A 18 0.98 8.94 -3.11
N VAL A 19 0.18 8.14 -3.80
CA VAL A 19 -0.95 8.58 -4.61
C VAL A 19 -2.22 8.08 -3.96
N LEU A 20 -3.18 8.98 -3.73
CA LEU A 20 -4.50 8.65 -3.24
C LEU A 20 -5.49 8.72 -4.40
N ILE A 21 -6.22 7.63 -4.63
CA ILE A 21 -7.25 7.55 -5.66
C ILE A 21 -8.53 7.08 -4.99
N GLU A 22 -9.56 7.91 -5.05
CA GLU A 22 -10.91 7.53 -4.60
C GLU A 22 -11.79 7.28 -5.83
N LYS A 23 -12.36 6.08 -5.91
CA LYS A 23 -13.21 5.68 -7.03
C LYS A 23 -14.25 4.66 -6.58
N ASP A 24 -15.50 4.87 -6.95
CA ASP A 24 -16.63 3.96 -6.67
C ASP A 24 -16.74 3.57 -5.18
N GLY A 25 -16.43 4.51 -4.28
CA GLY A 25 -16.44 4.32 -2.82
C GLY A 25 -15.24 3.54 -2.28
N ALA A 26 -14.28 3.16 -3.13
CA ALA A 26 -13.01 2.57 -2.73
C ALA A 26 -11.92 3.63 -2.64
N LEU A 27 -11.07 3.55 -1.61
CA LEU A 27 -9.87 4.36 -1.47
C LEU A 27 -8.63 3.51 -1.77
N THR A 28 -7.87 3.89 -2.79
CA THR A 28 -6.60 3.27 -3.14
C THR A 28 -5.44 4.18 -2.74
N VAL A 29 -4.48 3.62 -2.02
CA VAL A 29 -3.19 4.22 -1.70
C VAL A 29 -2.12 3.49 -2.51
N GLY A 30 -1.60 4.15 -3.55
CA GLY A 30 -0.43 3.68 -4.29
C GLY A 30 0.84 4.27 -3.70
N LEU A 31 1.91 3.48 -3.62
CA LEU A 31 3.22 3.92 -3.14
C LEU A 31 4.24 3.82 -4.27
N GLY A 32 5.17 4.78 -4.31
CA GLY A 32 6.19 4.84 -5.35
C GLY A 32 7.49 5.47 -4.87
N VAL A 33 8.52 5.25 -5.69
CA VAL A 33 9.84 5.86 -5.58
C VAL A 33 10.09 6.71 -6.83
N ASP A 34 10.83 7.80 -6.67
CA ASP A 34 11.10 8.75 -7.75
C ASP A 34 12.31 8.33 -8.60
N ASP A 35 13.16 7.47 -8.06
CA ASP A 35 14.35 6.92 -8.72
C ASP A 35 14.04 5.54 -9.30
N ASP A 36 13.98 5.46 -10.62
CA ASP A 36 13.71 4.23 -11.37
C ASP A 36 14.69 3.09 -11.04
N SER A 37 15.92 3.41 -10.64
CA SER A 37 16.89 2.38 -10.24
C SER A 37 16.49 1.63 -8.97
N ARG A 38 15.62 2.24 -8.14
CA ARG A 38 15.09 1.65 -6.91
C ARG A 38 13.79 0.88 -7.12
N ILE A 39 13.17 0.92 -8.31
CA ILE A 39 11.84 0.32 -8.55
C ILE A 39 11.81 -1.19 -8.27
N ASP A 40 12.82 -1.94 -8.75
CA ASP A 40 12.83 -3.40 -8.56
C ASP A 40 12.99 -3.78 -7.08
N ASP A 41 13.91 -3.14 -6.37
CA ASP A 41 14.10 -3.33 -4.92
C ASP A 41 12.86 -2.90 -4.14
N PHE A 42 12.28 -1.75 -4.47
CA PHE A 42 11.05 -1.25 -3.86
C PHE A 42 9.91 -2.25 -4.01
N HIS A 43 9.69 -2.78 -5.22
CA HIS A 43 8.68 -3.79 -5.49
C HIS A 43 8.98 -5.14 -4.83
N ARG A 44 10.23 -5.47 -4.46
CA ARG A 44 10.55 -6.72 -3.77
C ARG A 44 10.38 -6.62 -2.25
N GLU A 45 10.61 -5.43 -1.69
CA GLU A 45 10.66 -5.22 -0.25
C GLU A 45 9.38 -4.62 0.33
N ASN A 46 8.53 -3.99 -0.49
CA ASN A 46 7.40 -3.18 -0.02
C ASN A 46 6.09 -3.54 -0.71
N ILE A 47 4.97 -3.35 -0.02
CA ILE A 47 3.66 -3.35 -0.69
C ILE A 47 3.60 -2.16 -1.65
N THR A 48 3.00 -2.36 -2.82
CA THR A 48 2.91 -1.32 -3.85
C THR A 48 1.57 -0.60 -3.80
N GLY A 49 0.56 -1.23 -3.20
CA GLY A 49 -0.72 -0.59 -2.99
C GLY A 49 -1.56 -1.20 -1.89
N LEU A 50 -2.45 -0.37 -1.37
CA LEU A 50 -3.49 -0.70 -0.42
C LEU A 50 -4.82 -0.18 -0.95
N VAL A 51 -5.85 -1.02 -0.97
CA VAL A 51 -7.22 -0.64 -1.29
C VAL A 51 -8.09 -0.85 -0.05
N ILE A 52 -8.85 0.18 0.31
CA ILE A 52 -9.98 0.09 1.23
C ILE A 52 -11.22 0.02 0.34
N THR A 53 -11.89 -1.12 0.32
CA THR A 53 -13.10 -1.33 -0.48
C THR A 53 -14.30 -0.60 0.15
N PRO A 54 -15.40 -0.41 -0.59
CA PRO A 54 -16.59 0.28 -0.07
C PRO A 54 -17.23 -0.42 1.15
N ASP A 55 -17.09 -1.75 1.23
CA ASP A 55 -17.52 -2.56 2.38
C ASP A 55 -16.50 -2.56 3.54
N GLY A 56 -15.43 -1.78 3.43
CA GLY A 56 -14.44 -1.58 4.48
C GLY A 56 -13.40 -2.70 4.61
N ARG A 57 -13.24 -3.55 3.59
CA ARG A 57 -12.17 -4.56 3.54
C ARG A 57 -10.87 -3.92 3.08
N PHE A 58 -9.76 -4.45 3.57
CA PHE A 58 -8.42 -4.01 3.23
C PHE A 58 -7.78 -5.04 2.31
N VAL A 59 -7.40 -4.62 1.11
CA VAL A 59 -6.70 -5.45 0.12
C VAL A 59 -5.32 -4.86 -0.10
N VAL A 60 -4.29 -5.65 0.16
CA VAL A 60 -2.90 -5.23 0.00
C VAL A 60 -2.28 -6.04 -1.13
N TYR A 61 -1.57 -5.35 -2.02
CA TYR A 61 -0.87 -6.01 -3.11
C TYR A 61 0.55 -5.48 -3.28
N ASN A 62 1.39 -6.42 -3.67
CA ASN A 62 2.73 -6.24 -4.17
C ASN A 62 2.77 -6.93 -5.55
N VAL A 63 3.70 -6.53 -6.43
CA VAL A 63 3.87 -7.12 -7.78
C VAL A 63 4.16 -8.64 -7.74
N ARG A 64 4.55 -9.18 -6.58
CA ARG A 64 4.92 -10.57 -6.34
C ARG A 64 4.00 -11.32 -5.36
N PHE A 65 3.27 -10.62 -4.47
CA PHE A 65 2.40 -11.24 -3.46
C PHE A 65 1.15 -10.41 -3.18
N GLY A 66 -0.03 -11.04 -3.26
CA GLY A 66 -1.27 -10.50 -2.72
C GLY A 66 -1.54 -11.10 -1.33
N LEU A 67 -1.85 -10.26 -0.34
CA LEU A 67 -2.22 -10.69 1.01
C LEU A 67 -3.61 -10.13 1.34
N GLU A 68 -4.49 -10.98 1.86
CA GLU A 68 -5.79 -10.60 2.39
C GLU A 68 -5.70 -10.46 3.92
N PHE A 69 -6.20 -9.34 4.45
CA PHE A 69 -6.34 -9.16 5.90
C PHE A 69 -7.80 -9.28 6.29
N VAL A 70 -8.10 -10.17 7.24
CA VAL A 70 -9.43 -10.31 7.84
C VAL A 70 -9.49 -9.45 9.09
N ARG A 71 -10.51 -8.59 9.20
CA ARG A 71 -10.76 -7.81 10.40
C ARG A 71 -11.18 -8.77 11.52
N PRO A 72 -10.57 -8.74 12.72
CA PRO A 72 -11.05 -9.55 13.83
C PRO A 72 -12.48 -9.13 14.17
N THR A 73 -13.42 -10.06 14.05
CA THR A 73 -14.77 -9.90 14.57
C THR A 73 -14.75 -9.98 16.11
N PRO A 74 -15.51 -9.13 16.82
CA PRO A 74 -15.65 -9.17 18.28
C PRO A 74 -16.09 -10.52 18.82
#